data_AF-A0A0C5BV88-F1
#
_entry.id   AF-A0A0C5BV88-F1
#
_cell.length_a   1.000
_cell.length_b   1.000
_cell.length_c   1.000
_cell.angle_alpha   90.00
_cell.angle_beta   90.00
_cell.angle_gamma   90.00
#
_symmetry.space_group_name_H-M   'P 1'
#
loop_
_entity.id
_entity.type
_entity.pdbx_description
1 polymer ?
#
loop_
_entity_poly.entity_id
_entity_poly.type
_entity_poly.pdbx_seq_one_letter_code
_entity_poly.pdbx_strand_id
1 'polypeptide(L)'
;MLWNLELDEEYFRIYDSKKLIAGYFDPDYGDIFPKENSEQIISTMLKNHDKICRGMMMVPFVKFGLFDRDLDTSLSNVQENVDRVNQHLQKWNATLSELNCKFHSVRISHTDQDMLTITFPILFSQPTPLKKEELIKELFPTLDLLQKKGLL
;
A
#
# COMPACT_ATOMS: atom_id res chain seq x y z
N MET A 1 2.93 13.10 -14.48
CA MET A 1 3.04 12.81 -13.04
C MET A 1 2.91 11.29 -12.91
N LEU A 2 3.83 10.62 -12.20
CA LEU A 2 3.94 9.15 -12.23
C LEU A 2 2.88 8.44 -11.37
N TRP A 3 2.35 9.16 -10.36
CA TRP A 3 1.39 8.64 -9.39
C TRP A 3 0.19 9.58 -9.27
N ASN A 4 -0.99 9.02 -8.99
CA ASN A 4 -2.22 9.77 -8.76
C ASN A 4 -3.01 9.17 -7.59
N LEU A 5 -3.78 10.01 -6.88
CA LEU A 5 -4.66 9.60 -5.80
C LEU A 5 -6.13 9.81 -6.16
N GLU A 6 -6.97 8.83 -5.85
CA GLU A 6 -8.42 8.95 -5.91
C GLU A 6 -9.01 8.63 -4.54
N LEU A 7 -9.87 9.52 -4.04
CA LEU A 7 -10.58 9.27 -2.79
C LEU A 7 -11.68 8.25 -3.08
N ASP A 8 -11.73 7.21 -2.27
CA ASP A 8 -12.75 6.17 -2.28
C ASP A 8 -13.23 5.98 -0.84
N GLU A 9 -14.41 6.50 -0.55
CA GLU A 9 -14.97 6.59 0.80
C GLU A 9 -13.99 7.30 1.76
N GLU A 10 -13.30 6.55 2.61
CA GLU A 10 -12.41 7.04 3.67
C GLU A 10 -10.92 6.84 3.37
N TYR A 11 -10.56 6.25 2.23
CA TYR A 11 -9.17 5.98 1.88
C TYR A 11 -8.84 6.44 0.45
N PHE A 12 -7.56 6.45 0.10
CA PHE A 12 -7.09 6.87 -1.21
C PHE A 12 -6.57 5.68 -2.01
N ARG A 13 -7.14 5.43 -3.18
CA ARG A 13 -6.56 4.53 -4.19
C ARG A 13 -5.35 5.21 -4.82
N ILE A 14 -4.24 4.48 -4.92
CA ILE A 14 -3.00 4.93 -5.53
C ILE A 14 -2.91 4.33 -6.93
N TYR A 15 -2.82 5.18 -7.95
CA TYR A 15 -2.68 4.76 -9.34
C TYR A 15 -1.29 5.05 -9.87
N ASP A 16 -0.76 4.10 -10.64
CA ASP A 16 0.45 4.28 -11.42
C ASP A 16 0.21 5.12 -12.70
N SER A 17 1.29 5.35 -13.45
CA SER A 17 1.25 6.07 -14.73
C SER A 17 0.40 5.40 -15.82
N LYS A 18 0.07 4.10 -15.68
CA LYS A 18 -0.81 3.35 -16.58
C LYS A 18 -2.26 3.34 -16.09
N LYS A 19 -2.58 4.07 -15.03
CA LYS A 19 -3.89 4.09 -14.36
C LYS A 19 -4.29 2.74 -13.76
N LEU A 20 -3.32 1.89 -13.44
CA LEU A 20 -3.53 0.66 -12.68
C LEU A 20 -3.38 0.96 -11.19
N ILE A 21 -4.16 0.27 -10.36
CA ILE A 21 -4.06 0.39 -8.90
C ILE A 21 -2.73 -0.22 -8.46
N ALA A 22 -1.86 0.62 -7.91
CA ALA A 22 -0.58 0.21 -7.32
C ALA A 22 -0.70 -0.04 -5.81
N GLY A 23 -1.77 0.47 -5.18
CA GLY A 23 -2.02 0.28 -3.76
C GLY A 23 -3.08 1.22 -3.23
N TYR A 24 -3.12 1.33 -1.91
CA TYR A 24 -4.09 2.12 -1.16
C TYR A 24 -3.37 2.84 -0.02
N PHE A 25 -3.81 4.04 0.30
CA PHE A 25 -3.39 4.80 1.46
C PHE A 25 -4.61 5.07 2.35
N ASP A 26 -4.55 4.57 3.57
CA ASP A 26 -5.55 4.74 4.61
C ASP A 26 -5.07 5.80 5.61
N PRO A 27 -5.62 7.02 5.59
CA PRO A 27 -5.20 8.10 6.49
C PRO A 27 -5.44 7.76 7.96
N ASP A 28 -4.51 8.18 8.84
CA ASP A 28 -4.78 8.17 10.28
C ASP A 28 -5.58 9.43 10.65
N TYR A 29 -6.90 9.28 10.79
CA TYR A 29 -7.81 10.32 11.23
C TYR A 29 -7.75 10.61 12.74
N GLY A 30 -6.89 9.90 13.49
CA GLY A 30 -6.75 10.03 14.93
C GLY A 30 -7.89 9.35 15.71
N ASP A 31 -7.98 9.68 16.99
CA ASP A 31 -8.99 9.11 17.88
C ASP A 31 -10.36 9.76 17.66
N ILE A 32 -11.24 9.07 16.95
CA ILE A 32 -12.58 9.57 16.62
C ILE A 32 -13.61 9.18 17.68
N PHE A 33 -14.29 10.19 18.23
CA PHE A 33 -15.38 10.04 19.19
C PHE A 33 -16.54 11.00 18.89
N PRO A 34 -17.81 10.58 19.05
CA PRO A 34 -18.25 9.21 19.37
C PRO A 34 -18.12 8.26 18.18
N LYS A 35 -17.93 6.96 18.44
CA LYS A 35 -17.72 5.95 17.39
C LYS A 35 -18.92 5.78 16.47
N GLU A 36 -20.13 6.03 16.95
CA GLU A 36 -21.35 5.92 16.12
C GLU A 36 -21.38 6.92 14.96
N ASN A 37 -20.61 8.02 15.07
CA ASN A 37 -20.58 9.09 14.07
C ASN A 37 -19.25 9.12 13.28
N SER A 38 -18.44 8.05 13.32
CA SER A 38 -17.09 8.09 12.76
C SER A 38 -17.06 8.46 11.27
N GLU A 39 -17.95 7.87 10.47
CA GLU A 39 -18.04 8.13 9.03
C GLU A 39 -18.34 9.61 8.73
N GLN A 40 -19.26 10.21 9.50
CA GLN A 40 -19.63 11.62 9.34
C GLN A 40 -18.48 12.54 9.75
N ILE A 41 -17.74 12.19 10.81
CA ILE A 41 -16.58 12.93 11.27
C ILE A 41 -15.48 12.86 10.21
N ILE A 42 -15.14 11.67 9.70
CA ILE A 42 -14.14 11.47 8.64
C ILE A 42 -14.53 12.24 7.38
N SER A 43 -15.79 12.15 6.95
CA SER A 43 -16.31 12.90 5.80
C SER A 43 -16.12 14.42 5.98
N THR A 44 -16.33 14.93 7.20
CA THR A 44 -16.09 16.34 7.53
C THR A 44 -14.61 16.69 7.48
N MET A 45 -13.74 15.86 8.06
CA MET A 45 -12.28 16.06 8.04
C MET A 45 -11.73 16.10 6.61
N LEU A 46 -12.19 15.19 5.74
CA LEU A 46 -11.84 15.15 4.32
C LEU A 46 -12.29 16.42 3.58
N LYS A 47 -13.51 16.91 3.84
CA LYS A 47 -14.04 18.16 3.25
C LYS A 47 -13.27 19.40 3.72
N ASN A 48 -12.88 19.44 4.98
CA ASN A 48 -12.15 20.55 5.57
C ASN A 48 -10.66 20.52 5.23
N HIS A 49 -10.17 19.42 4.64
CA HIS A 49 -8.75 19.15 4.44
C HIS A 49 -7.96 19.22 5.75
N ASP A 50 -8.53 18.64 6.82
CA ASP A 50 -7.88 18.59 8.12
C ASP A 50 -6.48 17.97 8.00
N LYS A 51 -5.56 18.42 8.85
CA LYS A 51 -4.17 17.99 8.79
C LYS A 51 -3.99 16.68 9.54
N ILE A 52 -3.29 15.74 8.91
CA ILE A 52 -2.86 14.48 9.51
C ILE A 52 -1.34 14.38 9.49
N CYS A 53 -0.78 13.48 10.29
CA CYS A 53 0.68 13.29 10.37
C CYS A 53 1.15 11.93 9.84
N ARG A 54 0.22 11.01 9.53
CA ARG A 54 0.55 9.64 9.13
C ARG A 54 -0.65 8.93 8.52
N GLY A 55 -0.42 7.72 8.04
CA GLY A 55 -1.43 6.75 7.65
C GLY A 55 -0.80 5.39 7.36
N MET A 56 -1.58 4.46 6.85
CA MET A 56 -1.13 3.12 6.46
C MET A 56 -1.14 2.99 4.94
N MET A 57 -0.05 2.51 4.36
CA MET A 57 0.03 2.19 2.94
C MET A 57 -0.10 0.68 2.76
N MET A 58 -1.03 0.26 1.92
CA MET A 58 -1.20 -1.14 1.50
C MET A 58 -0.84 -1.28 0.02
N VAL A 59 0.06 -2.20 -0.31
CA VAL A 59 0.49 -2.47 -1.68
C VAL A 59 0.56 -3.98 -1.94
N PRO A 60 0.55 -4.42 -3.22
CA PRO A 60 0.89 -5.79 -3.56
C PRO A 60 2.25 -6.18 -2.96
N PHE A 61 2.32 -7.36 -2.35
CA PHE A 61 3.55 -7.84 -1.70
C PHE A 61 4.24 -8.89 -2.54
N VAL A 62 3.55 -9.99 -2.84
CA VAL A 62 4.11 -11.06 -3.66
C VAL A 62 2.99 -11.89 -4.27
N LYS A 63 3.16 -12.30 -5.53
CA LYS A 63 2.35 -13.32 -6.19
C LYS A 63 3.15 -14.61 -6.34
N PHE A 64 2.61 -15.70 -5.81
CA PHE A 64 3.34 -16.97 -5.72
C PHE A 64 3.47 -17.66 -7.08
N GLY A 65 2.47 -17.55 -7.95
CA GLY A 65 2.37 -18.28 -9.21
C GLY A 65 2.16 -19.77 -9.02
N LEU A 66 1.59 -20.19 -7.88
CA LEU A 66 1.43 -21.59 -7.50
C LEU A 66 -0.03 -22.03 -7.39
N PHE A 67 -0.94 -21.09 -7.11
CA PHE A 67 -2.33 -21.38 -6.77
C PHE A 67 -3.32 -20.93 -7.83
N ASP A 68 -2.86 -20.70 -9.07
CA ASP A 68 -3.77 -20.47 -10.19
C ASP A 68 -4.49 -21.77 -10.56
N ARG A 69 -5.79 -21.68 -10.84
CA ARG A 69 -6.71 -22.84 -10.81
C ARG A 69 -6.51 -23.83 -11.97
N ASP A 70 -5.73 -23.45 -12.98
CA ASP A 70 -5.54 -24.18 -14.23
C ASP A 70 -4.11 -24.73 -14.42
N LEU A 71 -3.27 -24.69 -13.38
CA LEU A 71 -1.83 -25.00 -13.50
C LEU A 71 -1.53 -26.47 -13.22
N ASP A 72 -1.73 -27.32 -14.23
CA ASP A 72 -0.88 -28.51 -14.38
C ASP A 72 0.56 -28.01 -14.55
N THR A 73 1.43 -28.26 -13.57
CA THR A 73 2.79 -27.72 -13.54
C THR A 73 3.82 -28.81 -13.23
N SER A 74 5.07 -28.56 -13.58
CA SER A 74 6.18 -29.45 -13.27
C SER A 74 6.84 -29.09 -11.93
N LEU A 75 7.58 -30.04 -11.35
CA LEU A 75 8.41 -29.79 -10.17
C LEU A 75 9.42 -28.64 -10.41
N SER A 76 10.01 -28.55 -11.60
CA SER A 76 10.97 -27.50 -11.93
C SER A 76 10.33 -26.11 -11.85
N ASN A 77 9.13 -25.94 -12.38
CA ASN A 77 8.41 -24.67 -12.36
C ASN A 77 8.05 -24.25 -10.93
N VAL A 78 7.67 -25.21 -10.07
CA VAL A 78 7.40 -24.94 -8.66
C VAL A 78 8.67 -24.43 -7.96
N GLN A 79 9.81 -25.07 -8.19
CA GLN A 79 11.10 -24.65 -7.61
C GLN A 79 11.48 -23.24 -8.07
N GLU A 80 11.39 -22.96 -9.37
CA GLU A 80 11.68 -21.64 -9.93
C GLU A 80 10.79 -20.54 -9.33
N ASN A 81 9.50 -20.82 -9.14
CA ASN A 81 8.57 -19.87 -8.51
C ASN A 81 8.89 -19.63 -7.03
N VAL A 82 9.22 -20.68 -6.28
CA VAL A 82 9.64 -20.55 -4.87
C VAL A 82 10.91 -19.71 -4.77
N ASP A 83 11.90 -19.95 -5.63
CA ASP A 83 13.15 -19.18 -5.65
C ASP A 83 12.92 -17.72 -6.01
N ARG A 84 12.10 -17.45 -7.03
CA ARG A 84 11.69 -16.09 -7.44
C ARG A 84 11.01 -15.36 -6.29
N VAL A 85 10.07 -16.01 -5.60
CA VAL A 85 9.36 -15.45 -4.44
C VAL A 85 10.36 -15.13 -3.34
N ASN A 86 11.25 -16.07 -3.00
CA ASN A 86 12.26 -15.86 -1.97
C ASN A 86 13.18 -14.65 -2.27
N GLN A 87 13.64 -14.50 -3.51
CA GLN A 87 14.41 -13.33 -3.94
C GLN A 87 13.60 -12.03 -3.80
N HIS A 88 12.30 -12.05 -4.10
CA HIS A 88 11.43 -10.89 -3.94
C HIS A 88 11.24 -10.52 -2.47
N LEU A 89 11.06 -11.51 -1.57
CA LEU A 89 10.97 -11.29 -0.12
C LEU A 89 12.27 -10.67 0.44
N GLN A 90 13.43 -11.08 -0.06
CA GLN A 90 14.71 -10.47 0.32
C GLN A 90 14.80 -8.98 -0.06
N LYS A 91 14.30 -8.60 -1.24
CA LYS A 91 14.23 -7.19 -1.65
C LYS A 91 13.31 -6.37 -0.74
N TRP A 92 12.16 -6.94 -0.36
CA TRP A 92 11.25 -6.32 0.60
C TRP A 92 11.91 -6.13 1.97
N ASN A 93 12.58 -7.16 2.51
CA ASN A 93 13.26 -7.04 3.80
C ASN A 93 14.32 -5.92 3.81
N ALA A 94 15.12 -5.82 2.75
CA ALA A 94 16.10 -4.74 2.60
C ALA A 94 15.42 -3.37 2.53
N THR A 95 14.31 -3.27 1.79
CA THR A 95 13.58 -2.00 1.60
C THR A 95 12.85 -1.56 2.87
N LEU A 96 12.23 -2.48 3.61
CA LEU A 96 11.60 -2.19 4.91
C LEU A 96 12.63 -1.71 5.93
N SER A 97 13.85 -2.27 5.89
CA SER A 97 14.98 -1.80 6.71
C SER A 97 15.41 -0.38 6.33
N GLU A 98 15.50 -0.08 5.03
CA GLU A 98 15.82 1.26 4.50
C GLU A 98 14.76 2.30 4.90
N LEU A 99 13.50 1.90 4.94
CA LEU A 99 12.37 2.72 5.42
C LEU A 99 12.29 2.83 6.95
N ASN A 100 13.16 2.17 7.71
CA ASN A 100 13.07 2.04 9.17
C ASN A 100 11.68 1.55 9.64
N CYS A 101 11.04 0.68 8.85
CA CYS A 101 9.70 0.18 9.12
C CYS A 101 9.74 -0.87 10.24
N LYS A 102 9.29 -0.48 11.44
CA LYS A 102 9.27 -1.36 12.63
C LYS A 102 8.10 -2.33 12.67
N PHE A 103 7.01 -2.01 11.98
CA PHE A 103 5.78 -2.79 12.00
C PHE A 103 5.15 -2.82 10.62
N HIS A 104 4.77 -4.01 10.18
CA HIS A 104 4.01 -4.24 8.96
C HIS A 104 3.10 -5.46 9.17
N SER A 105 2.07 -5.57 8.36
CA SER A 105 1.20 -6.75 8.33
C SER A 105 1.10 -7.29 6.92
N VAL A 106 1.07 -8.62 6.78
CA VAL A 106 0.90 -9.31 5.51
C VAL A 106 -0.45 -10.02 5.51
N ARG A 107 -1.22 -9.88 4.43
CA ARG A 107 -2.57 -10.45 4.28
C ARG A 107 -2.75 -11.05 2.89
N ILE A 108 -3.69 -11.97 2.73
CA ILE A 108 -4.10 -12.46 1.42
C ILE A 108 -4.89 -11.36 0.71
N SER A 109 -4.63 -11.14 -0.58
CA SER A 109 -5.40 -10.21 -1.38
C SER A 109 -6.85 -10.67 -1.49
N HIS A 110 -7.80 -9.73 -1.36
CA HIS A 110 -9.22 -10.04 -1.54
C HIS A 110 -9.59 -10.37 -2.98
N THR A 111 -8.78 -9.96 -3.95
CA THR A 111 -9.05 -10.12 -5.39
C THR A 111 -8.26 -11.25 -6.05
N ASP A 112 -7.19 -11.74 -5.41
CA ASP A 112 -6.31 -12.77 -5.95
C ASP A 112 -5.78 -13.66 -4.81
N GLN A 113 -6.23 -14.92 -4.77
CA GLN A 113 -5.86 -15.87 -3.72
C GLN A 113 -4.38 -16.29 -3.78
N ASP A 114 -3.71 -16.09 -4.91
CA ASP A 114 -2.29 -16.39 -5.13
C ASP A 114 -1.39 -15.19 -4.80
N MET A 115 -1.97 -14.07 -4.36
CA MET A 115 -1.27 -12.84 -4.04
C MET A 115 -1.42 -12.45 -2.57
N LEU A 116 -0.31 -12.03 -1.96
CA LEU A 116 -0.30 -11.35 -0.67
C LEU A 116 -0.20 -9.83 -0.87
N THR A 117 -0.72 -9.08 0.10
CA THR A 117 -0.51 -7.64 0.26
C THR A 117 0.31 -7.39 1.52
N ILE A 118 1.01 -6.27 1.54
CA ILE A 118 1.73 -5.77 2.71
C ILE A 118 1.21 -4.39 3.06
N THR A 119 0.95 -4.17 4.34
CA THR A 119 0.51 -2.89 4.90
C THR A 119 1.52 -2.41 5.91
N PHE A 120 1.95 -1.16 5.80
CA PHE A 120 2.94 -0.56 6.70
C PHE A 120 2.69 0.94 6.89
N PRO A 121 3.14 1.54 8.00
CA PRO A 121 2.88 2.95 8.29
C PRO A 121 3.74 3.86 7.42
N ILE A 122 3.16 5.00 7.04
CA ILE A 122 3.87 6.15 6.46
C ILE A 122 3.77 7.31 7.44
N LEU A 123 4.93 7.85 7.83
CA LEU A 123 5.02 9.06 8.64
C LEU A 123 5.29 10.25 7.72
N PHE A 124 4.53 11.33 7.90
CA PHE A 124 4.72 12.54 7.13
C PHE A 124 5.83 13.40 7.72
N SER A 125 6.47 14.18 6.86
CA SER A 125 7.51 15.14 7.23
C SER A 125 6.95 16.29 8.09
N GLN A 126 5.65 16.57 7.95
CA GLN A 126 4.92 17.62 8.65
C GLN A 126 3.41 17.32 8.66
N PRO A 127 2.60 18.02 9.49
CA PRO A 127 1.15 17.93 9.40
C PRO A 127 0.65 18.36 8.00
N THR A 128 0.08 17.41 7.26
CA THR A 128 -0.28 17.56 5.84
C THR A 128 -1.79 17.53 5.69
N PRO A 129 -2.39 18.50 4.97
CA PRO A 129 -3.83 18.51 4.70
C PRO A 129 -4.30 17.23 4.00
N LEU A 130 -5.49 16.75 4.34
CA LEU A 130 -6.24 15.69 3.64
C LEU A 130 -6.67 16.14 2.24
N LYS A 131 -5.69 16.38 1.39
CA LYS A 131 -5.84 16.90 0.03
C LYS A 131 -4.88 16.14 -0.88
N LYS A 132 -5.40 15.59 -1.98
CA LYS A 132 -4.68 14.66 -2.87
C LYS A 132 -3.31 15.19 -3.30
N GLU A 133 -3.23 16.46 -3.67
CA GLU A 133 -2.00 17.09 -4.16
C GLU A 133 -0.95 17.25 -3.06
N GLU A 134 -1.35 17.32 -1.80
CA GLU A 134 -0.44 17.42 -0.66
C GLU A 134 -0.05 16.04 -0.15
N LEU A 135 -1.01 15.13 -0.01
CA LEU A 135 -0.77 13.74 0.39
C LEU A 135 0.21 13.05 -0.56
N ILE A 136 0.05 13.23 -1.88
CA ILE A 136 0.94 12.56 -2.84
C ILE A 136 2.41 12.99 -2.67
N LYS A 137 2.69 14.20 -2.19
CA LYS A 137 4.07 14.65 -1.94
C LYS A 137 4.70 13.88 -0.78
N GLU A 138 3.92 13.56 0.25
CA GLU A 138 4.37 12.76 1.39
C GLU A 138 4.50 11.28 1.05
N LEU A 139 3.64 10.75 0.16
CA LEU A 139 3.70 9.35 -0.27
C LEU A 139 4.77 9.10 -1.34
N PHE A 140 5.10 10.11 -2.14
CA PHE A 140 5.98 9.99 -3.31
C PHE A 140 7.35 9.36 -2.99
N PRO A 141 8.09 9.76 -1.94
CA PRO A 141 9.40 9.17 -1.66
C PRO A 141 9.35 7.66 -1.49
N THR A 142 8.33 7.15 -0.80
CA THR A 142 8.12 5.72 -0.60
C THR A 142 7.73 5.03 -1.90
N LEU A 143 6.75 5.58 -2.64
CA LEU A 143 6.29 5.00 -3.91
C LEU A 143 7.42 4.92 -4.95
N ASP A 144 8.22 6.00 -5.07
CA ASP A 144 9.37 6.07 -5.97
C ASP A 144 10.46 5.06 -5.57
N LEU A 145 10.73 4.91 -4.26
CA LEU A 145 11.67 3.88 -3.77
C LEU A 145 11.19 2.48 -4.14
N LEU A 146 9.94 2.14 -3.83
CA LEU A 146 9.39 0.81 -4.11
C LEU A 146 9.46 0.47 -5.61
N GLN A 147 9.08 1.42 -6.47
CA GLN A 147 9.18 1.25 -7.92
C GLN A 147 10.63 1.06 -8.38
N LYS A 148 11.57 1.88 -7.90
CA LYS A 148 13.00 1.75 -8.24
C LYS A 148 13.60 0.40 -7.83
N LYS A 149 13.08 -0.21 -6.74
CA LYS A 149 13.49 -1.54 -6.27
C LYS A 149 12.77 -2.69 -6.98
N GLY A 150 11.80 -2.39 -7.86
CA GLY A 150 10.98 -3.39 -8.55
C GLY A 150 10.04 -4.13 -7.61
N LEU A 151 9.48 -3.41 -6.63
CA LEU A 151 8.48 -3.91 -5.67
C LEU A 151 7.06 -3.48 -6.03
N LEU A 152 6.91 -2.59 -7.02
CA LEU A 152 5.66 -2.15 -7.64
C LEU A 152 5.76 -2.28 -9.16
#